data_AF-A0A6I9QK54-F1
#
_entry.id   AF-A0A6I9QK54-F1
#
_cell.length_a   1.000
_cell.length_b   1.000
_cell.length_c   1.000
_cell.angle_alpha   90.00
_cell.angle_beta   90.00
_cell.angle_gamma   90.00
#
_symmetry.space_group_name_H-M   'P 1'
#
loop_
_entity.id
_entity.type
_entity.pdbx_description
1 polymer ?
#
loop_
_entity_poly.entity_id
_entity_poly.type
_entity_poly.pdbx_seq_one_letter_code
_entity_poly.pdbx_strand_id
1 'polypeptide(L)'
;LRAGEDQIMVSWGLNQSFPAGTDEAYRKVKVRLCYAPVSQADRGWRKTEDDLSKDKTCQFDVAVRSYTTTTLTSFECKLSRELPTATYFVRAYALDYNGRVAAYGQTTDDHKATNLFEVVGISGRSLWLDIAAGCFSGFSVGSRVVFFVADKRRKTNNN
;
A
#
# COMPACT_ATOMS: atom_id res chain seq x y z
N LEU A 1 -0.46 -3.99 -16.66
CA LEU A 1 -1.41 -2.91 -16.33
C LEU A 1 -0.64 -1.64 -15.99
N ARG A 2 -1.14 -0.46 -16.36
CA ARG A 2 -0.51 0.84 -16.09
C ARG A 2 -1.21 1.55 -14.93
N ALA A 3 -0.43 1.89 -13.91
CA ALA A 3 -0.90 2.64 -12.76
C ALA A 3 -1.55 3.98 -13.19
N GLY A 4 -2.77 4.28 -12.75
CA GLY A 4 -3.44 5.55 -13.06
C GLY A 4 -4.08 5.69 -14.44
N GLU A 5 -3.96 4.66 -15.28
CA GLU A 5 -4.59 4.57 -16.59
C GLU A 5 -5.60 3.42 -16.56
N ASP A 6 -5.11 2.22 -16.26
CA ASP A 6 -5.89 0.99 -16.34
C ASP A 6 -6.82 0.79 -15.12
N GLN A 7 -7.86 0.01 -15.36
CA GLN A 7 -8.82 -0.43 -14.36
C GLN A 7 -8.77 -1.95 -14.21
N ILE A 8 -9.11 -2.43 -13.02
CA ILE A 8 -9.29 -3.84 -12.73
C ILE A 8 -10.71 -4.08 -12.25
N MET A 9 -11.27 -5.22 -12.63
CA MET A 9 -12.52 -5.72 -12.06
C MET A 9 -12.19 -6.58 -10.85
N VAL A 10 -12.75 -6.21 -9.70
CA VAL A 10 -12.60 -6.96 -8.45
C VAL A 10 -13.94 -7.54 -8.06
N SER A 11 -13.94 -8.85 -7.79
CA SER A 11 -15.11 -9.54 -7.27
C SER A 11 -14.79 -10.26 -5.97
N TRP A 12 -15.70 -10.23 -5.01
CA TRP A 12 -15.62 -11.00 -3.77
C TRP A 12 -17.00 -11.52 -3.38
N GLY A 13 -16.98 -12.62 -2.65
CA GLY A 13 -18.19 -13.30 -2.17
C GLY A 13 -17.82 -14.22 -1.01
N LEU A 14 -18.77 -14.44 -0.11
CA LEU A 14 -18.62 -15.47 0.92
C LEU A 14 -18.79 -16.85 0.28
N ASN A 15 -17.92 -17.79 0.61
CA ASN A 15 -18.05 -19.16 0.14
C ASN A 15 -19.33 -19.79 0.73
N GLN A 16 -20.20 -20.31 -0.13
CA GLN A 16 -21.49 -20.89 0.24
C GLN A 16 -21.37 -22.20 1.05
N SER A 17 -20.18 -22.80 1.12
CA SER A 17 -19.93 -23.95 2.00
C SER A 17 -19.91 -23.58 3.49
N PHE A 18 -19.80 -22.29 3.84
CA PHE A 18 -19.81 -21.86 5.23
C PHE A 18 -21.24 -21.85 5.82
N PRO A 19 -21.40 -22.10 7.12
CA PRO A 19 -22.69 -22.00 7.80
C PRO A 19 -23.30 -20.61 7.67
N ALA A 20 -24.63 -20.55 7.63
CA ALA A 20 -25.36 -19.29 7.75
C ALA A 20 -24.99 -18.58 9.06
N GLY A 21 -24.76 -17.27 8.99
CA GLY A 21 -24.35 -16.44 10.13
C GLY A 21 -22.84 -16.24 10.29
N THR A 22 -22.01 -16.90 9.46
CA THR A 22 -20.53 -16.73 9.49
C THR A 22 -20.09 -15.27 9.27
N ASP A 23 -20.89 -14.50 8.52
CA ASP A 23 -20.65 -13.10 8.17
C ASP A 23 -21.40 -12.09 9.05
N GLU A 24 -22.02 -12.52 10.16
CA GLU A 24 -22.80 -11.64 11.06
C GLU A 24 -21.98 -10.44 11.56
N ALA A 25 -20.68 -10.62 11.77
CA ALA A 25 -19.77 -9.59 12.21
C ALA A 25 -19.29 -8.66 11.08
N TYR A 26 -19.47 -9.05 9.80
CA TYR A 26 -18.92 -8.31 8.68
C TYR A 26 -19.73 -7.03 8.41
N ARG A 27 -19.02 -5.92 8.24
CA ARG A 27 -19.63 -4.59 8.01
C ARG A 27 -19.06 -3.92 6.78
N LYS A 28 -17.75 -4.01 6.57
CA LYS A 28 -17.06 -3.42 5.42
C LYS A 28 -16.10 -4.43 4.80
N VAL A 29 -15.86 -4.30 3.51
CA VAL A 29 -14.81 -5.01 2.81
C VAL A 29 -13.79 -4.00 2.31
N LYS A 30 -12.54 -4.20 2.72
CA LYS A 30 -11.38 -3.40 2.32
C LYS A 30 -10.51 -4.23 1.38
N VAL A 31 -10.44 -3.80 0.13
CA VAL A 31 -9.64 -4.47 -0.90
C VAL A 31 -8.27 -3.80 -0.97
N ARG A 32 -7.21 -4.60 -0.93
CA ARG A 32 -5.83 -4.14 -1.05
C ARG A 32 -5.06 -4.89 -2.13
N LEU A 33 -4.06 -4.21 -2.69
CA LEU A 33 -3.01 -4.81 -3.49
C LEU A 33 -1.86 -5.27 -2.60
N CYS A 34 -1.39 -6.47 -2.90
CA CYS A 34 -0.42 -7.21 -2.13
C CYS A 34 0.74 -7.62 -3.03
N TYR A 35 1.98 -7.41 -2.59
CA TYR A 35 3.16 -7.77 -3.38
C TYR A 35 3.29 -9.28 -3.54
N ALA A 36 3.46 -9.76 -4.78
CA ALA A 36 3.80 -11.16 -5.03
C ALA A 36 5.22 -11.48 -4.53
N PRO A 37 5.56 -12.74 -4.19
CA PRO A 37 6.88 -13.12 -3.67
C PRO A 37 8.05 -12.65 -4.52
N VAL A 38 7.93 -12.71 -5.85
CA VAL A 38 8.94 -12.20 -6.80
C VAL A 38 9.25 -10.70 -6.62
N SER A 39 8.28 -9.93 -6.12
CA SER A 39 8.40 -8.50 -5.85
C SER A 39 8.77 -8.16 -4.40
N GLN A 40 9.04 -9.16 -3.55
CA GLN A 40 9.44 -9.02 -2.15
C GLN A 40 10.94 -9.24 -1.92
N ALA A 41 11.66 -9.86 -2.88
CA ALA A 41 13.09 -10.14 -2.77
C ALA A 41 13.89 -8.88 -2.40
N ASP A 42 14.75 -9.00 -1.38
CA ASP A 42 15.60 -7.94 -0.81
C ASP A 42 14.86 -6.67 -0.35
N ARG A 43 13.53 -6.74 -0.18
CA ARG A 43 12.67 -5.62 0.19
C ARG A 43 11.93 -5.96 1.46
N GLY A 44 12.63 -5.89 2.60
CA GLY A 44 12.05 -6.18 3.93
C GLY A 44 10.83 -5.32 4.28
N TRP A 45 10.67 -4.17 3.63
CA TRP A 45 9.48 -3.34 3.74
C TRP A 45 8.25 -3.90 3.01
N ARG A 46 8.37 -5.01 2.26
CA ARG A 46 7.28 -5.72 1.55
C ARG A 46 7.05 -7.14 2.07
N LYS A 47 7.67 -7.49 3.19
CA LYS A 47 7.73 -8.87 3.71
C LYS A 47 6.35 -9.37 4.14
N THR A 48 6.07 -10.63 3.80
CA THR A 48 4.92 -11.38 4.32
C THR A 48 5.18 -11.88 5.74
N GLU A 49 4.21 -11.70 6.62
CA GLU A 49 4.18 -12.26 7.97
C GLU A 49 2.80 -12.91 8.21
N ASP A 50 2.75 -13.96 9.03
CA ASP A 50 1.50 -14.64 9.37
C ASP A 50 0.62 -13.75 10.28
N ASP A 51 1.26 -12.97 11.14
CA ASP A 51 0.61 -11.94 11.93
C ASP A 51 0.24 -10.76 11.03
N LEU A 52 -1.05 -10.63 10.70
CA LEU A 52 -1.58 -9.55 9.86
C LEU A 52 -1.27 -8.14 10.38
N SER A 53 -1.01 -7.97 11.68
CA SER A 53 -0.60 -6.67 12.24
C SER A 53 0.82 -6.27 11.85
N LYS A 54 1.65 -7.25 11.46
CA LYS A 54 3.04 -7.10 11.04
C LYS A 54 3.23 -7.33 9.54
N ASP A 55 2.22 -7.88 8.85
CA ASP A 55 2.25 -8.13 7.42
C ASP A 55 2.39 -6.82 6.62
N LYS A 56 3.51 -6.69 5.90
CA LYS A 56 3.79 -5.54 5.03
C LYS A 56 3.50 -5.83 3.57
N THR A 57 2.91 -6.98 3.26
CA THR A 57 2.64 -7.40 1.88
C THR A 57 1.60 -6.49 1.21
N CYS A 58 0.53 -6.15 1.94
CA CYS A 58 -0.65 -5.48 1.43
C CYS A 58 -0.71 -4.00 1.84
N GLN A 59 -0.11 -3.13 1.02
CA GLN A 59 0.11 -1.72 1.37
C GLN A 59 -0.85 -0.74 0.72
N PHE A 60 -1.39 -1.08 -0.45
CA PHE A 60 -2.18 -0.14 -1.24
C PHE A 60 -3.64 -0.47 -1.18
N ASP A 61 -4.45 0.50 -0.76
CA ASP A 61 -5.90 0.38 -0.75
C ASP A 61 -6.44 0.60 -2.16
N VAL A 62 -7.30 -0.30 -2.61
CA VAL A 62 -7.98 -0.23 -3.91
C VAL A 62 -9.39 0.32 -3.74
N ALA A 63 -10.12 -0.22 -2.78
CA ALA A 63 -11.48 0.17 -2.49
C ALA A 63 -11.87 -0.20 -1.06
N VAL A 64 -12.80 0.56 -0.50
CA VAL A 64 -13.51 0.21 0.73
C VAL A 64 -15.00 0.29 0.42
N ARG A 65 -15.72 -0.81 0.65
CA ARG A 65 -17.17 -0.89 0.41
C ARG A 65 -17.88 -1.48 1.61
N SER A 66 -19.18 -1.19 1.73
CA SER A 66 -20.03 -1.88 2.70
C SER A 66 -20.16 -3.34 2.32
N TYR A 67 -20.16 -4.22 3.33
CA TYR A 67 -20.45 -5.63 3.13
C TYR A 67 -21.95 -5.80 2.86
N THR A 68 -22.28 -6.61 1.86
CA THR A 68 -23.65 -7.01 1.55
C THR A 68 -23.71 -8.53 1.58
N THR A 69 -24.82 -9.08 2.06
CA THR A 69 -25.06 -10.54 2.12
C THR A 69 -25.26 -11.17 0.74
N THR A 70 -25.18 -10.39 -0.34
CA THR A 70 -25.17 -10.89 -1.71
C THR A 70 -23.99 -11.83 -1.93
N THR A 71 -24.26 -12.96 -2.56
CA THR A 71 -23.30 -14.04 -2.79
C THR A 71 -22.04 -13.61 -3.55
N LEU A 72 -22.15 -12.63 -4.44
CA LEU A 72 -21.05 -12.10 -5.22
C LEU A 72 -21.26 -10.60 -5.43
N THR A 73 -20.25 -9.81 -5.08
CA THR A 73 -20.18 -8.40 -5.41
C THR A 73 -19.03 -8.19 -6.39
N SER A 74 -19.28 -7.45 -7.47
CA SER A 74 -18.25 -7.10 -8.47
C SER A 74 -18.26 -5.60 -8.71
N PHE A 75 -17.09 -5.00 -8.88
CA PHE A 75 -16.97 -3.62 -9.32
C PHE A 75 -15.67 -3.40 -10.09
N GLU A 76 -15.67 -2.36 -10.91
CA GLU A 76 -14.47 -1.84 -11.55
C GLU A 76 -13.82 -0.77 -10.67
N CYS A 77 -12.50 -0.84 -10.56
CA CYS A 77 -11.70 0.15 -9.84
C CYS A 77 -10.45 0.50 -10.63
N LYS A 78 -10.15 1.79 -10.61
CA LYS A 78 -8.96 2.33 -11.25
C LYS A 78 -7.74 2.15 -10.36
N LEU A 79 -6.64 1.70 -10.96
CA LEU A 79 -5.37 1.58 -10.26
C LEU A 79 -4.81 2.97 -9.92
N SER A 80 -4.35 3.17 -8.69
CA SER A 80 -3.73 4.44 -8.27
C SER A 80 -2.45 4.72 -9.06
N ARG A 81 -2.18 6.00 -9.33
CA ARG A 81 -0.91 6.47 -9.95
C ARG A 81 0.31 6.24 -9.07
N GLU A 82 0.10 6.12 -7.75
CA GLU A 82 1.19 5.95 -6.78
C GLU A 82 1.69 4.51 -6.65
N LEU A 83 1.09 3.57 -7.40
CA LEU A 83 1.52 2.18 -7.39
C LEU A 83 2.90 2.05 -8.05
N PRO A 84 3.91 1.50 -7.34
CA PRO A 84 5.21 1.27 -7.93
C PRO A 84 5.16 0.05 -8.86
N THR A 85 6.09 0.01 -9.82
CA THR A 85 6.28 -1.13 -10.70
C THR A 85 6.60 -2.39 -9.92
N ALA A 86 5.70 -3.37 -9.98
CA ALA A 86 5.83 -4.67 -9.33
C ALA A 86 4.71 -5.63 -9.77
N THR A 87 4.87 -6.89 -9.37
CA THR A 87 3.85 -7.93 -9.49
C THR A 87 3.00 -7.97 -8.23
N TYR A 88 1.69 -8.00 -8.40
CA TYR A 88 0.71 -7.95 -7.31
C TYR A 88 -0.31 -9.09 -7.41
N PHE A 89 -0.96 -9.35 -6.28
CA PHE A 89 -2.25 -10.05 -6.17
C PHE A 89 -3.22 -9.20 -5.34
N VAL A 90 -4.50 -9.56 -5.35
CA VAL A 90 -5.55 -8.84 -4.61
C VAL A 90 -5.91 -9.64 -3.36
N ARG A 91 -6.08 -8.93 -2.23
CA ARG A 91 -6.66 -9.47 -1.00
C ARG A 91 -7.81 -8.58 -0.54
N ALA A 92 -8.94 -9.21 -0.25
CA ALA A 92 -10.11 -8.58 0.32
C ALA A 92 -10.19 -8.90 1.81
N TYR A 93 -10.27 -7.88 2.65
CA TYR A 93 -10.38 -7.98 4.10
C TYR A 93 -11.81 -7.65 4.53
N ALA A 94 -12.47 -8.58 5.23
CA ALA A 94 -13.73 -8.31 5.91
C ALA A 94 -13.44 -7.64 7.26
N LEU A 95 -14.07 -6.50 7.49
CA LEU A 95 -13.90 -5.68 8.69
C LEU A 95 -15.17 -5.71 9.55
N ASP A 96 -14.97 -5.77 10.86
CA ASP A 96 -16.03 -5.68 11.86
C ASP A 96 -16.48 -4.23 12.15
N TYR A 97 -17.34 -4.05 13.15
CA TYR A 97 -17.83 -2.72 13.57
C TYR A 97 -16.71 -1.81 14.11
N ASN A 98 -15.64 -2.38 14.65
CA ASN A 98 -14.47 -1.65 15.14
C ASN A 98 -13.44 -1.39 14.03
N GLY A 99 -13.70 -1.84 12.81
CA GLY A 99 -12.73 -1.79 11.71
C GLY A 99 -11.59 -2.80 11.84
N ARG A 100 -11.71 -3.80 12.71
CA ARG A 100 -10.74 -4.90 12.85
C ARG A 100 -10.98 -5.93 11.76
N VAL A 101 -9.90 -6.54 11.30
CA VAL A 101 -9.97 -7.62 10.31
C VAL A 101 -10.57 -8.85 10.98
N ALA A 102 -11.76 -9.24 10.54
CA ALA A 102 -12.45 -10.46 10.99
C ALA A 102 -12.10 -11.66 10.11
N ALA A 103 -11.89 -11.43 8.81
CA ALA A 103 -11.46 -12.45 7.86
C ALA A 103 -10.82 -11.81 6.63
N TYR A 104 -10.17 -12.62 5.80
CA TYR A 104 -9.72 -12.19 4.49
C TYR A 104 -9.84 -13.31 3.45
N GLY A 105 -9.95 -12.92 2.19
CA GLY A 105 -9.81 -13.78 1.03
C GLY A 105 -8.79 -13.18 0.06
N GLN A 106 -8.11 -14.00 -0.73
CA GLN A 106 -7.11 -13.56 -1.70
C GLN A 106 -7.27 -14.28 -3.02
N THR A 107 -6.82 -13.64 -4.11
CA THR A 107 -6.93 -14.20 -5.46
C THR A 107 -5.88 -15.27 -5.75
N THR A 108 -4.87 -15.43 -4.89
CA THR A 108 -3.71 -16.30 -5.09
C THR A 108 -3.73 -17.47 -4.11
N ASP A 109 -2.99 -18.52 -4.44
CA ASP A 109 -2.77 -19.72 -3.61
C ASP A 109 -1.89 -19.44 -2.38
N ASP A 110 -1.72 -20.43 -1.50
CA ASP A 110 -0.95 -20.27 -0.26
C ASP A 110 0.52 -19.90 -0.54
N HIS A 111 1.09 -20.46 -1.62
CA HIS A 111 2.43 -20.13 -2.11
C HIS A 111 2.51 -18.79 -2.86
N LYS A 112 1.38 -18.14 -3.10
CA LYS A 112 1.26 -16.83 -3.77
C LYS A 112 1.88 -16.83 -5.16
N ALA A 113 1.67 -17.92 -5.91
CA ALA A 113 2.28 -18.17 -7.22
C ALA A 113 1.29 -18.01 -8.38
N THR A 114 -0.01 -18.02 -8.10
CA THR A 114 -1.09 -18.00 -9.10
C THR A 114 -1.86 -16.67 -9.11
N ASN A 115 -2.54 -16.35 -10.22
CA ASN A 115 -3.37 -15.15 -10.37
C ASN A 115 -2.65 -13.84 -10.01
N LEU A 116 -1.37 -13.77 -10.40
CA LEU A 116 -0.53 -12.60 -10.26
C LEU A 116 -0.65 -11.72 -11.51
N PHE A 117 -0.52 -10.41 -11.33
CA PHE A 117 -0.48 -9.48 -12.45
C PHE A 117 0.59 -8.42 -12.24
N GLU A 118 1.19 -7.97 -13.34
CA GLU A 118 2.18 -6.91 -13.31
C GLU A 118 1.53 -5.54 -13.47
N VAL A 119 1.86 -4.64 -12.55
CA VAL A 119 1.56 -3.23 -12.65
C VAL A 119 2.86 -2.49 -12.96
N VAL A 120 2.84 -1.74 -14.05
CA VAL A 120 3.87 -0.77 -14.39
C VAL A 120 3.46 0.55 -13.76
N GLY A 121 4.26 0.98 -12.78
CA GLY A 121 4.10 2.28 -12.15
C GLY A 121 4.48 3.38 -13.13
N ILE A 122 3.71 4.46 -13.13
CA ILE A 122 4.14 5.69 -13.77
C ILE A 122 5.04 6.38 -12.75
N SER A 123 6.25 6.81 -13.14
CA SER A 123 7.14 7.56 -12.25
C SER A 123 6.54 8.94 -11.96
N GLY A 124 5.55 8.99 -11.07
CA GLY A 124 5.03 10.22 -10.52
C GLY A 124 5.98 10.67 -9.43
N ARG A 125 6.59 11.84 -9.61
CA ARG A 125 7.28 12.59 -8.57
C ARG A 125 6.34 12.68 -7.35
N SER A 126 6.59 11.87 -6.31
CA SER A 126 5.67 11.84 -5.16
C SER A 126 5.75 13.18 -4.43
N LEU A 127 4.61 13.72 -4.00
CA LEU A 127 4.55 15.00 -3.29
C LEU A 127 5.48 15.02 -2.06
N TRP A 128 5.61 13.88 -1.37
CA TRP A 128 6.50 13.76 -0.22
C TRP A 128 7.98 13.84 -0.57
N LEU A 129 8.40 13.24 -1.69
CA LEU A 129 9.77 13.38 -2.19
C LEU A 129 10.09 14.85 -2.50
N ASP A 130 9.11 15.62 -2.99
CA ASP A 130 9.30 17.05 -3.26
C ASP A 130 9.45 17.89 -2.02
N ILE A 131 8.61 17.63 -1.03
CA ILE A 131 8.69 18.31 0.27
C ILE A 131 10.03 17.99 0.94
N ALA A 132 10.45 16.73 0.94
CA ALA A 132 11.73 16.31 1.50
C ALA A 132 12.91 16.96 0.78
N ALA A 133 12.89 17.00 -0.56
CA ALA A 133 13.92 17.68 -1.36
C ALA A 133 13.99 19.18 -1.04
N GLY A 134 12.84 19.84 -0.86
CA GLY A 134 12.77 21.24 -0.42
C GLY A 134 13.40 21.46 0.96
N CYS A 135 13.10 20.59 1.93
CA CYS A 135 13.66 20.69 3.28
C CYS A 135 15.19 20.48 3.28
N PHE A 136 15.68 19.43 2.61
CA PHE A 136 17.12 19.13 2.57
C PHE A 136 17.94 20.18 1.80
N SER A 137 17.39 20.72 0.71
CA SER A 137 18.05 21.82 -0.01
C SER A 137 18.12 23.09 0.83
N GLY A 138 17.04 23.45 1.53
CA GLY A 138 17.03 24.57 2.47
C GLY A 138 18.05 24.40 3.60
N PHE A 139 18.13 23.20 4.19
CA PHE A 139 19.10 22.89 5.24
C PHE A 139 20.55 22.98 4.75
N SER A 140 20.84 22.49 3.55
CA SER A 140 22.18 22.56 2.95
C SER A 140 22.66 24.01 2.77
N VAL A 141 21.82 24.87 2.19
CA VAL A 141 22.18 26.29 2.01
C VAL A 141 22.26 27.01 3.36
N GLY A 142 21.30 26.76 4.25
CA GLY A 142 21.27 27.37 5.58
C GLY A 142 22.51 27.02 6.42
N SER A 143 22.86 25.73 6.47
CA SER A 143 24.06 25.28 7.19
C SER A 143 25.34 25.92 6.63
N ARG A 144 25.48 26.01 5.30
CA ARG A 144 26.64 26.66 4.67
C ARG A 144 26.79 28.14 5.08
N VAL A 145 25.69 28.89 5.14
CA VAL A 145 25.69 30.29 5.59
C VAL A 145 26.06 30.40 7.07
N VAL A 146 25.47 29.55 7.91
CA VAL A 146 25.77 29.53 9.35
C VAL A 146 27.25 29.23 9.60
N PHE A 147 27.80 28.21 8.93
CA PHE A 147 29.23 27.89 9.04
C PHE A 147 30.11 29.05 8.58
N PHE A 148 29.79 29.70 7.46
CA PHE A 148 30.57 30.83 6.96
C PHE A 148 30.56 32.03 7.92
N VAL A 149 29.41 32.36 8.51
CA VAL A 149 29.30 33.43 9.51
C VAL A 149 30.03 33.09 10.80
N ALA A 150 29.92 31.84 11.27
CA ALA A 150 30.63 31.37 12.46
C ALA A 150 32.16 31.43 12.28
N ASP A 151 32.66 31.01 11.12
CA ASP A 151 34.10 31.10 10.78
C ASP A 151 34.59 32.54 10.74
N LYS A 152 33.80 33.45 10.14
CA LYS A 152 34.15 34.87 10.08
C LYS A 152 34.23 35.49 11.48
N ARG A 153 33.27 35.19 12.36
CA ARG A 153 33.25 35.66 13.76
C ARG A 153 34.42 35.11 14.58
N ARG A 154 34.80 33.84 14.39
CA ARG A 154 35.97 33.25 15.04
C ARG A 154 37.28 33.94 14.65
N LYS A 155 37.45 34.27 13.36
CA LYS A 155 38.66 34.98 12.89
C LYS A 155 38.76 36.41 13.42
N THR A 156 37.63 37.11 13.62
CA THR A 156 37.64 38.47 14.17
C THR A 156 37.95 38.51 15.67
N ASN A 157 37.54 37.50 16.46
CA ASN A 157 37.78 37.47 17.92
C ASN A 157 39.20 36.99 18.32
N ASN A 158 39.96 36.41 17.38
CA ASN A 158 41.31 35.88 17.62
C ASN A 158 42.44 36.82 17.14
N ASN A 159 42.10 38.03 16.69
CA ASN A 159 43.03 39.13 16.35
C ASN A 159 42.88 40.26 17.38
#